data_AF-A0A451BRQ8-F1
#
_entry.id   AF-A0A451BRQ8-F1
#
_cell.length_a   1.000
_cell.length_b   1.000
_cell.length_c   1.000
_cell.angle_alpha   90.00
_cell.angle_beta   90.00
_cell.angle_gamma   90.00
#
_symmetry.space_group_name_H-M   'P 1'
#
loop_
_entity.id
_entity.type
_entity.pdbx_description
1 polymer ?
#
loop_
_entity_poly.entity_id
_entity_poly.type
_entity_poly.pdbx_seq_one_letter_code
_entity_poly.pdbx_strand_id
1 'polypeptide(L)'
;MSLSRSPEILSQWRAYAADGTGLALGFSETFLNSREIEPVSCQYESHESHAKSSVEKHLSLIEATYKAREKYQAVNEFTPWVRGNRERFYSLVQDLIAIKNPAFREEQEVRAIRCAKRGEVLTRVSEQVIIPYIEANFLKLACWYCSTKWGSSFLSGRADEKALSDVIPEIWLGPKSNDLNRKGISSLGPWIVNRYDCGYI
;
A
#
# COMPACT_ATOMS: atom_id res chain seq x y z
N MET A 1 0.92 1.20 3.49
CA MET A 1 -0.21 0.28 3.74
C MET A 1 0.36 -1.13 3.85
N SER A 2 -0.24 -2.01 4.65
CA SER A 2 0.19 -3.41 4.79
C SER A 2 -0.87 -4.33 4.15
N LEU A 3 -0.43 -5.28 3.35
CA LEU A 3 -1.20 -6.28 2.63
C LEU A 3 -0.69 -7.68 3.03
N SER A 4 -1.41 -8.74 2.67
CA SER A 4 -0.93 -10.12 2.84
C SER A 4 -1.09 -10.92 1.56
N ARG A 5 -0.21 -11.89 1.34
CA ARG A 5 -0.36 -12.93 0.30
C ARG A 5 -1.25 -14.10 0.74
N SER A 6 -1.57 -14.22 2.04
CA SER A 6 -2.37 -15.32 2.56
C SER A 6 -3.69 -14.83 3.16
N PRO A 7 -4.84 -15.33 2.68
CA PRO A 7 -6.15 -15.04 3.25
C PRO A 7 -6.45 -15.87 4.51
N GLU A 8 -5.57 -16.82 4.86
CA GLU A 8 -5.85 -17.91 5.80
C GLU A 8 -5.47 -17.59 7.25
N ILE A 9 -4.92 -16.40 7.50
CA ILE A 9 -4.27 -16.07 8.77
C ILE A 9 -5.30 -15.50 9.76
N LEU A 10 -5.65 -16.30 10.75
CA LEU A 10 -6.62 -15.96 11.80
C LEU A 10 -6.24 -14.69 12.59
N SER A 11 -4.94 -14.48 12.85
CA SER A 11 -4.44 -13.32 13.59
C SER A 11 -4.75 -12.00 12.86
N GLN A 12 -4.72 -11.99 11.52
CA GLN A 12 -5.10 -10.83 10.72
C GLN A 12 -6.59 -10.54 10.79
N TRP A 13 -7.43 -11.59 10.74
CA TRP A 13 -8.87 -11.42 10.92
C TRP A 13 -9.21 -10.86 12.29
N ARG A 14 -8.53 -11.30 13.37
CA ARG A 14 -8.75 -10.74 14.71
C ARG A 14 -8.28 -9.28 14.83
N ALA A 15 -7.18 -8.93 14.17
CA ALA A 15 -6.62 -7.58 14.25
C ALA A 15 -7.40 -6.55 13.41
N TYR A 16 -7.88 -6.94 12.22
CA TYR A 16 -8.45 -6.01 11.24
C TYR A 16 -9.96 -6.14 11.06
N ALA A 17 -10.57 -7.24 11.52
CA ALA A 17 -12.00 -7.44 11.45
C ALA A 17 -12.58 -7.65 12.85
N ALA A 18 -13.56 -6.81 13.23
CA ALA A 18 -14.25 -6.90 14.50
C ALA A 18 -14.87 -8.30 14.71
N ASP A 19 -14.14 -9.17 15.43
CA ASP A 19 -14.51 -10.56 15.72
C ASP A 19 -14.69 -11.45 14.47
N GLY A 20 -13.89 -11.22 13.42
CA GLY A 20 -13.87 -12.09 12.23
C GLY A 20 -15.08 -11.93 11.28
N THR A 21 -15.86 -10.85 11.42
CA THR A 21 -17.03 -10.52 10.57
C THR A 21 -16.72 -9.56 9.40
N GLY A 22 -15.45 -9.15 9.26
CA GLY A 22 -15.01 -8.18 8.28
C GLY A 22 -14.77 -8.78 6.89
N LEU A 23 -14.22 -7.95 6.00
CA LEU A 23 -13.85 -8.32 4.64
C LEU A 23 -12.41 -7.90 4.36
N ALA A 24 -11.72 -8.66 3.52
CA ALA A 24 -10.42 -8.29 2.97
C ALA A 24 -10.55 -8.09 1.46
N LEU A 25 -9.86 -7.06 0.96
CA LEU A 25 -9.87 -6.67 -0.44
C LEU A 25 -8.56 -7.14 -1.08
N GLY A 26 -8.65 -7.97 -2.12
CA GLY A 26 -7.50 -8.31 -2.94
C GLY A 26 -7.14 -7.15 -3.86
N PHE A 27 -5.85 -6.96 -4.12
CA PHE A 27 -5.35 -5.96 -5.08
C PHE A 27 -4.43 -6.64 -6.08
N SER A 28 -4.55 -6.26 -7.36
CA SER A 28 -3.59 -6.71 -8.36
C SER A 28 -2.30 -5.89 -8.27
N GLU A 29 -1.16 -6.58 -8.34
CA GLU A 29 0.16 -5.96 -8.34
C GLU A 29 0.35 -5.02 -9.53
N THR A 30 -0.16 -5.39 -10.70
CA THR A 30 -0.20 -4.53 -11.89
C THR A 30 -1.00 -3.25 -11.67
N PHE A 31 -2.12 -3.31 -10.94
CA PHE A 31 -2.87 -2.11 -10.57
C PHE A 31 -2.08 -1.22 -9.61
N LEU A 32 -1.52 -1.78 -8.53
CA LEU A 32 -0.71 -1.03 -7.57
C LEU A 32 0.45 -0.31 -8.25
N ASN A 33 1.21 -1.02 -9.09
CA ASN A 33 2.31 -0.47 -9.86
C ASN A 33 1.84 0.67 -10.80
N SER A 34 0.68 0.52 -11.46
CA SER A 34 0.10 1.58 -12.31
C SER A 34 -0.33 2.83 -11.55
N ARG A 35 -0.36 2.78 -10.21
CA ARG A 35 -0.66 3.90 -9.31
C ARG A 35 0.55 4.39 -8.52
N GLU A 36 1.77 4.02 -8.95
CA GLU A 36 3.02 4.36 -8.26
C GLU A 36 3.04 3.83 -6.81
N ILE A 37 2.37 2.71 -6.57
CA ILE A 37 2.39 1.99 -5.30
C ILE A 37 3.20 0.72 -5.54
N GLU A 38 4.38 0.65 -4.93
CA GLU A 38 5.28 -0.48 -5.05
C GLU A 38 4.98 -1.50 -3.94
N PRO A 39 4.63 -2.75 -4.28
CA PRO A 39 4.51 -3.83 -3.31
C PRO A 39 5.90 -4.40 -2.98
N VAL A 40 6.26 -4.36 -1.70
CA VAL A 40 7.52 -4.92 -1.19
C VAL A 40 7.21 -6.07 -0.23
N SER A 41 7.62 -7.28 -0.60
CA SER A 41 7.50 -8.46 0.25
C SER A 41 8.43 -8.37 1.45
N CYS A 42 7.92 -8.74 2.63
CA CYS A 42 8.74 -8.75 3.83
C CYS A 42 9.79 -9.88 3.84
N GLN A 43 10.99 -9.56 4.33
CA GLN A 43 12.09 -10.49 4.55
C GLN A 43 12.14 -10.90 6.03
N TYR A 44 11.93 -12.20 6.27
CA TYR A 44 11.82 -12.78 7.61
C TYR A 44 13.06 -13.57 8.04
N GLU A 45 14.04 -13.74 7.16
CA GLU A 45 15.22 -14.58 7.39
C GLU A 45 16.49 -13.87 6.95
N SER A 46 17.64 -14.39 7.40
CA SER A 46 18.96 -13.93 6.96
C SER A 46 19.18 -12.41 7.07
N HIS A 47 18.63 -11.80 8.12
CA HIS A 47 18.66 -10.34 8.31
C HIS A 47 20.06 -9.75 8.28
N GLU A 48 21.05 -10.45 8.84
CA GLU A 48 22.45 -10.01 8.80
C GLU A 48 23.00 -9.95 7.38
N SER A 49 22.75 -10.99 6.57
CA SER A 49 23.18 -11.03 5.17
C SER A 49 22.44 -9.99 4.33
N HIS A 50 21.15 -9.80 4.57
CA HIS A 50 20.35 -8.75 3.92
C HIS A 50 20.86 -7.35 4.27
N ALA A 51 21.18 -7.11 5.54
CA ALA A 51 21.75 -5.85 6.00
C ALA A 51 23.12 -5.58 5.36
N LYS A 52 24.01 -6.58 5.33
CA LYS A 52 25.32 -6.48 4.65
C LYS A 52 25.15 -6.13 3.17
N SER A 53 24.30 -6.86 2.45
CA SER A 53 24.02 -6.59 1.04
C SER A 53 23.44 -5.18 0.82
N SER A 54 22.54 -4.73 1.70
CA SER A 54 21.98 -3.37 1.66
C SER A 54 23.07 -2.30 1.86
N VAL A 55 24.00 -2.52 2.80
CA VAL A 55 25.14 -1.61 3.02
C VAL A 55 26.04 -1.57 1.79
N GLU A 56 26.40 -2.72 1.21
CA GLU A 56 27.24 -2.80 0.00
C GLU A 56 26.58 -2.08 -1.19
N LYS A 57 25.29 -2.32 -1.43
CA LYS A 57 24.50 -1.68 -2.49
C LYS A 57 24.46 -0.16 -2.34
N HIS A 58 24.35 0.34 -1.10
CA HIS A 58 24.17 1.78 -0.81
C HIS A 58 25.42 2.48 -0.30
N LEU A 59 26.60 1.84 -0.33
CA LEU A 59 27.84 2.38 0.22
C LEU A 59 28.15 3.78 -0.34
N SER A 60 28.01 3.94 -1.64
CA SER A 60 28.23 5.23 -2.32
C SER A 60 27.29 6.34 -1.85
N LEU A 61 26.07 6.01 -1.39
CA LEU A 61 25.12 6.98 -0.85
C LEU A 61 25.51 7.32 0.60
N ILE A 62 25.88 6.31 1.38
CA ILE A 62 26.31 6.47 2.77
C ILE A 62 27.52 7.39 2.84
N GLU A 63 28.56 7.12 2.05
CA GLU A 63 29.76 7.95 1.98
C GLU A 63 29.45 9.38 1.51
N ALA A 64 28.63 9.54 0.47
CA ALA A 64 28.23 10.84 -0.03
C ALA A 64 27.43 11.63 1.03
N THR A 65 26.59 10.96 1.80
CA THR A 65 25.82 11.55 2.91
C THR A 65 26.74 12.01 4.03
N TYR A 66 27.74 11.19 4.39
CA TYR A 66 28.74 11.56 5.39
C TYR A 66 29.51 12.82 4.98
N LYS A 67 30.05 12.85 3.74
CA LYS A 67 30.77 14.02 3.19
C LYS A 67 29.89 15.26 3.10
N ALA A 68 28.62 15.09 2.71
CA ALA A 68 27.67 16.20 2.64
C ALA A 68 27.38 16.78 4.02
N ARG A 69 27.27 15.95 5.06
CA ARG A 69 27.08 16.39 6.44
C ARG A 69 28.26 17.20 6.96
N GLU A 70 29.50 16.81 6.64
CA GLU A 70 30.69 17.59 7.02
C GLU A 70 30.75 18.94 6.31
N LYS A 71 30.32 18.98 5.04
CA LYS A 71 30.33 20.18 4.21
C LYS A 71 29.23 21.19 4.59
N TYR A 72 28.00 20.72 4.79
CA TYR A 72 26.84 21.57 5.04
C TYR A 72 26.50 21.60 6.53
N GLN A 73 27.05 22.57 7.26
CA GLN A 73 26.81 22.70 8.70
C GLN A 73 25.40 23.21 9.04
N ALA A 74 24.77 23.93 8.10
CA ALA A 74 23.44 24.48 8.28
C ALA A 74 22.35 23.63 7.57
N VAL A 75 21.22 23.41 8.26
CA VAL A 75 20.13 22.52 7.80
C VAL A 75 19.51 23.00 6.46
N ASN A 76 19.46 24.32 6.26
CA ASN A 76 18.97 24.95 5.04
C ASN A 76 19.85 24.65 3.81
N GLU A 77 21.14 24.40 3.98
CA GLU A 77 22.06 24.03 2.89
C GLU A 77 22.09 22.51 2.65
N PHE A 78 21.91 21.73 3.71
CA PHE A 78 21.83 20.27 3.62
C PHE A 78 20.54 19.78 2.94
N THR A 79 19.41 20.46 3.19
CA THR A 79 18.09 20.05 2.66
C THR A 79 18.03 19.96 1.12
N PRO A 80 18.53 20.96 0.35
CA PRO A 80 18.64 20.85 -1.10
C PRO A 80 19.45 19.64 -1.58
N TRP A 81 20.56 19.32 -0.90
CA TRP A 81 21.38 18.17 -1.24
C TRP A 81 20.63 16.84 -1.04
N VAL A 82 19.88 16.71 0.06
CA VAL A 82 19.01 15.55 0.32
C VAL A 82 17.96 15.41 -0.79
N ARG A 83 17.30 16.52 -1.17
CA ARG A 83 16.31 16.52 -2.26
C ARG A 83 16.90 16.11 -3.61
N GLY A 84 18.15 16.47 -3.87
CA GLY A 84 18.90 16.06 -5.07
C GLY A 84 19.24 14.57 -5.09
N ASN A 85 19.30 13.91 -3.93
CA ASN A 85 19.60 12.49 -3.80
C ASN A 85 18.37 11.63 -3.47
N ARG A 86 17.14 12.16 -3.64
CA ARG A 86 15.91 11.51 -3.16
C ARG A 86 15.74 10.07 -3.63
N GLU A 87 16.01 9.78 -4.90
CA GLU A 87 15.78 8.46 -5.48
C GLU A 87 16.71 7.40 -4.86
N ARG A 88 17.93 7.80 -4.50
CA ARG A 88 18.89 6.93 -3.81
C ARG A 88 18.42 6.64 -2.38
N PHE A 89 17.90 7.66 -1.68
CA PHE A 89 17.28 7.46 -0.37
C PHE A 89 16.03 6.59 -0.45
N TYR A 90 15.20 6.74 -1.48
CA TYR A 90 14.01 5.89 -1.68
C TYR A 90 14.40 4.43 -1.88
N SER A 91 15.41 4.17 -2.70
CA SER A 91 15.94 2.82 -2.89
C SER A 91 16.48 2.22 -1.58
N LEU A 92 17.18 3.00 -0.75
CA LEU A 92 17.62 2.56 0.58
C LEU A 92 16.42 2.23 1.49
N VAL A 93 15.40 3.10 1.53
CA VAL A 93 14.20 2.88 2.34
C VAL A 93 13.48 1.60 1.91
N GLN A 94 13.38 1.33 0.60
CA GLN A 94 12.77 0.10 0.07
C GLN A 94 13.47 -1.18 0.53
N ASP A 95 14.80 -1.18 0.59
CA ASP A 95 15.55 -2.34 1.06
C ASP A 95 15.40 -2.56 2.58
N LEU A 96 15.36 -1.47 3.35
CA LEU A 96 15.26 -1.51 4.82
C LEU A 96 13.84 -1.85 5.29
N ILE A 97 12.82 -1.31 4.61
CA ILE A 97 11.42 -1.56 4.95
C ILE A 97 10.97 -2.97 4.58
N ALA A 98 11.77 -3.77 3.88
CA ALA A 98 11.47 -5.19 3.70
C ALA A 98 11.64 -5.98 5.01
N ILE A 99 12.53 -5.57 5.91
CA ILE A 99 12.89 -6.37 7.10
C ILE A 99 11.71 -6.46 8.09
N LYS A 100 11.39 -7.68 8.52
CA LYS A 100 10.34 -7.99 9.51
C LYS A 100 10.82 -9.10 10.45
N ASN A 101 10.42 -9.03 11.73
CA ASN A 101 10.77 -10.03 12.73
C ASN A 101 10.25 -11.43 12.32
N PRO A 102 11.07 -12.50 12.41
CA PRO A 102 10.68 -13.85 11.99
C PRO A 102 9.42 -14.39 12.67
N ALA A 103 9.08 -13.92 13.88
CA ALA A 103 7.88 -14.32 14.61
C ALA A 103 6.57 -13.99 13.88
N PHE A 104 6.60 -13.06 12.92
CA PHE A 104 5.44 -12.65 12.11
C PHE A 104 5.43 -13.27 10.71
N ARG A 105 6.23 -14.32 10.48
CA ARG A 105 6.32 -14.99 9.18
C ARG A 105 4.97 -15.51 8.69
N GLU A 106 4.10 -15.92 9.61
CA GLU A 106 2.74 -16.33 9.30
C GLU A 106 1.98 -15.25 8.52
N GLU A 107 2.25 -13.95 8.75
CA GLU A 107 1.50 -12.84 8.15
C GLU A 107 1.64 -12.76 6.62
N GLN A 108 2.73 -13.31 6.05
CA GLN A 108 3.09 -13.17 4.64
C GLN A 108 2.90 -11.72 4.13
N GLU A 109 3.41 -10.77 4.91
CA GLU A 109 3.19 -9.34 4.75
C GLU A 109 3.81 -8.82 3.44
N VAL A 110 3.04 -8.00 2.72
CA VAL A 110 3.49 -7.19 1.59
C VAL A 110 3.20 -5.73 1.91
N ARG A 111 4.24 -4.90 1.92
CA ARG A 111 4.12 -3.46 2.18
C ARG A 111 3.87 -2.72 0.88
N ALA A 112 2.74 -2.05 0.79
CA ALA A 112 2.43 -1.13 -0.29
C ALA A 112 3.02 0.25 0.04
N ILE A 113 4.05 0.63 -0.73
CA ILE A 113 4.88 1.81 -0.51
C ILE A 113 4.64 2.82 -1.63
N ARG A 114 4.48 4.08 -1.26
CA ARG A 114 4.42 5.20 -2.19
C ARG A 114 5.15 6.38 -1.61
N CYS A 115 6.04 6.97 -2.39
CA CYS A 115 6.65 8.24 -2.05
C CYS A 115 5.67 9.37 -2.39
N ALA A 116 5.57 10.36 -1.52
CA ALA A 116 4.71 11.51 -1.75
C ALA A 116 5.42 12.80 -1.40
N LYS A 117 5.07 13.86 -2.12
CA LYS A 117 5.56 15.20 -1.82
C LYS A 117 4.87 15.68 -0.55
N ARG A 118 5.59 16.48 0.25
CA ARG A 118 5.05 17.05 1.49
C ARG A 118 3.70 17.77 1.28
N GLY A 119 3.51 18.45 0.15
CA GLY A 119 2.26 19.15 -0.16
C GLY A 119 1.07 18.24 -0.53
N GLU A 120 1.31 16.95 -0.78
CA GLU A 120 0.27 15.94 -1.10
C GLU A 120 -0.17 15.16 0.15
N VAL A 121 0.58 15.25 1.24
CA VAL A 121 0.29 14.54 2.49
C VAL A 121 -0.76 15.32 3.28
N LEU A 122 -1.91 14.69 3.45
CA LEU A 122 -3.00 15.16 4.30
C LEU A 122 -2.80 14.65 5.73
N THR A 123 -3.52 15.22 6.68
CA THR A 123 -3.52 14.77 8.08
C THR A 123 -4.94 14.58 8.58
N ARG A 124 -5.14 13.56 9.41
CA ARG A 124 -6.38 13.33 10.15
C ARG A 124 -6.07 13.08 11.61
N VAL A 125 -7.05 13.27 12.49
CA VAL A 125 -6.93 12.94 13.91
C VAL A 125 -7.69 11.64 14.18
N SER A 126 -7.04 10.71 14.86
CA SER A 126 -7.67 9.49 15.39
C SER A 126 -7.06 9.18 16.75
N GLU A 127 -7.88 8.89 17.75
CA GLU A 127 -7.41 8.54 19.11
C GLU A 127 -6.33 9.48 19.66
N GLN A 128 -6.50 10.79 19.44
CA GLN A 128 -5.57 11.86 19.86
C GLN A 128 -4.21 11.87 19.13
N VAL A 129 -4.04 11.08 18.07
CA VAL A 129 -2.84 11.06 17.23
C VAL A 129 -3.11 11.73 15.89
N ILE A 130 -2.14 12.54 15.43
CA ILE A 130 -2.12 13.08 14.06
C ILE A 130 -1.58 11.99 13.13
N ILE A 131 -2.44 11.50 12.24
CA ILE A 131 -2.12 10.46 11.27
C ILE A 131 -1.92 11.11 9.90
N PRO A 132 -0.71 11.10 9.33
CA PRO A 132 -0.48 11.51 7.95
C PRO A 132 -1.04 10.46 6.99
N TYR A 133 -1.67 10.89 5.91
CA TYR A 133 -2.18 10.01 4.88
C TYR A 133 -2.15 10.66 3.49
N ILE A 134 -2.29 9.85 2.45
CA ILE A 134 -2.46 10.30 1.08
C ILE A 134 -3.73 9.64 0.57
N GLU A 135 -4.55 10.40 -0.15
CA GLU A 135 -5.71 9.82 -0.82
C GLU A 135 -5.28 9.08 -2.08
N ALA A 136 -5.60 7.79 -2.12
CA ALA A 136 -5.44 6.98 -3.31
C ALA A 136 -6.79 6.91 -4.04
N ASN A 137 -6.95 7.76 -5.07
CA ASN A 137 -8.10 7.69 -5.96
C ASN A 137 -7.93 6.51 -6.92
N PHE A 138 -8.33 5.32 -6.47
CA PHE A 138 -8.26 4.10 -7.26
C PHE A 138 -9.23 4.11 -8.43
N LEU A 139 -10.40 4.68 -8.17
CA LEU A 139 -11.45 4.95 -9.14
C LEU A 139 -11.38 6.42 -9.49
N LYS A 140 -10.61 6.80 -10.51
CA LYS A 140 -11.02 7.98 -11.29
C LYS A 140 -12.28 7.54 -12.05
N LEU A 141 -13.40 7.46 -11.34
CA LEU A 141 -14.71 7.51 -11.99
C LEU A 141 -14.67 8.77 -12.83
N ALA A 142 -14.96 8.65 -14.12
CA ALA A 142 -15.41 9.78 -14.90
C ALA A 142 -16.63 10.34 -14.16
N CYS A 143 -16.44 11.30 -13.26
CA CYS A 143 -17.49 12.20 -12.85
C CYS A 143 -17.74 13.12 -14.04
N TRP A 144 -18.38 12.55 -15.07
CA TRP A 144 -18.99 13.29 -16.15
C TRP A 144 -20.49 13.50 -15.88
N TYR A 145 -21.01 12.95 -14.77
CA TYR A 145 -22.45 12.96 -14.46
C TYR A 145 -22.87 13.78 -13.24
N CYS A 146 -21.96 14.49 -12.57
CA CYS A 146 -22.34 15.37 -11.45
C CYS A 146 -21.96 16.85 -11.63
N SER A 147 -21.65 17.28 -12.85
CA SER A 147 -21.73 18.69 -13.20
C SER A 147 -22.34 18.87 -14.58
N THR A 148 -23.43 19.62 -14.62
CA THR A 148 -24.21 20.10 -15.77
C THR A 148 -25.45 19.30 -16.15
N LYS A 149 -26.59 19.93 -15.85
CA LYS A 149 -27.77 19.99 -16.71
C LYS A 149 -27.40 19.75 -18.18
N TRP A 150 -28.18 18.90 -18.85
CA TRP A 150 -28.52 18.99 -20.28
C TRP A 150 -27.38 19.35 -21.23
N GLY A 151 -26.84 18.37 -21.95
CA GLY A 151 -26.07 18.67 -23.16
C GLY A 151 -25.18 17.53 -23.60
N SER A 152 -25.68 16.73 -24.53
CA SER A 152 -24.89 15.85 -25.39
C SER A 152 -23.66 16.53 -25.97
N SER A 153 -22.46 15.96 -25.79
CA SER A 153 -21.48 15.87 -26.89
C SER A 153 -20.38 14.87 -26.56
N PHE A 154 -20.32 13.88 -27.45
CA PHE A 154 -19.32 12.84 -27.59
C PHE A 154 -17.89 13.42 -27.63
N LEU A 155 -17.08 13.19 -26.59
CA LEU A 155 -15.63 13.36 -26.65
C LEU A 155 -14.95 12.07 -26.19
N SER A 156 -14.61 11.26 -27.20
CA SER A 156 -13.67 10.16 -27.11
C SER A 156 -12.29 10.67 -26.70
N GLY A 157 -11.93 10.50 -25.43
CA GLY A 157 -10.60 10.75 -24.92
C GLY A 157 -10.33 9.78 -23.77
N ARG A 158 -9.29 8.96 -23.88
CA ARG A 158 -8.92 7.86 -22.98
C ARG A 158 -8.85 8.29 -21.51
N ALA A 159 -9.97 8.22 -20.80
CA ALA A 159 -9.94 8.03 -19.36
C ALA A 159 -9.71 6.53 -19.12
N ASP A 160 -8.72 6.23 -18.30
CA ASP A 160 -8.33 4.89 -17.86
C ASP A 160 -9.44 4.33 -16.94
N GLU A 161 -10.62 4.07 -17.51
CA GLU A 161 -11.80 3.52 -16.84
C GLU A 161 -11.54 2.04 -16.52
N LYS A 162 -10.82 1.81 -15.43
CA LYS A 162 -10.76 0.49 -14.82
C LYS A 162 -12.07 0.25 -14.06
N ALA A 163 -12.72 -0.87 -14.34
CA ALA A 163 -13.84 -1.33 -13.53
C ALA A 163 -13.33 -1.57 -12.10
N LEU A 164 -14.21 -1.42 -11.09
CA LEU A 164 -13.84 -1.71 -9.70
C LEU A 164 -13.35 -3.15 -9.53
N SER A 165 -13.80 -4.09 -10.36
CA SER A 165 -13.28 -5.46 -10.44
C SER A 165 -11.84 -5.56 -10.96
N ASP A 166 -11.34 -4.59 -11.73
CA ASP A 166 -9.94 -4.57 -12.17
C ASP A 166 -9.00 -4.08 -11.05
N VAL A 167 -9.55 -3.27 -10.13
CA VAL A 167 -8.88 -2.76 -8.94
C VAL A 167 -8.88 -3.80 -7.83
N ILE A 168 -10.06 -4.35 -7.56
CA ILE A 168 -10.36 -5.33 -6.52
C ILE A 168 -10.85 -6.60 -7.21
N PRO A 169 -9.93 -7.45 -7.71
CA PRO A 169 -10.31 -8.68 -8.41
C PRO A 169 -11.03 -9.68 -7.52
N GLU A 170 -10.78 -9.63 -6.22
CA GLU A 170 -11.33 -10.57 -5.25
C GLU A 170 -11.66 -9.90 -3.91
N ILE A 171 -12.68 -10.44 -3.26
CA ILE A 171 -13.10 -10.08 -1.92
C ILE A 171 -13.12 -11.35 -1.08
N TRP A 172 -12.45 -11.30 0.05
CA TRP A 172 -12.44 -12.38 1.02
C TRP A 172 -13.33 -12.02 2.19
N LEU A 173 -14.24 -12.92 2.54
CA LEU A 173 -15.10 -12.77 3.69
C LEU A 173 -14.44 -13.39 4.93
N GLY A 174 -14.53 -12.68 6.04
CA GLY A 174 -14.06 -13.17 7.33
C GLY A 174 -14.79 -14.43 7.77
N PRO A 175 -14.19 -15.21 8.69
CA PRO A 175 -14.64 -16.56 9.03
C PRO A 175 -16.07 -16.62 9.60
N LYS A 176 -16.52 -15.57 10.28
CA LYS A 176 -17.90 -15.47 10.82
C LYS A 176 -18.95 -15.00 9.80
N SER A 177 -18.53 -14.66 8.58
CA SER A 177 -19.46 -14.30 7.50
C SER A 177 -20.24 -15.53 7.04
N ASN A 178 -21.48 -15.33 6.62
CA ASN A 178 -22.37 -16.40 6.15
C ASN A 178 -22.74 -16.26 4.66
N ASP A 179 -23.57 -17.19 4.18
CA ASP A 179 -24.01 -17.23 2.79
C ASP A 179 -24.84 -16.01 2.36
N LEU A 180 -25.53 -15.35 3.29
CA LEU A 180 -26.23 -14.09 3.00
C LEU A 180 -25.23 -12.97 2.74
N ASN A 181 -24.14 -12.89 3.52
CA ASN A 181 -23.06 -11.94 3.25
C ASN A 181 -22.45 -12.17 1.87
N ARG A 182 -22.15 -13.43 1.52
CA ARG A 182 -21.61 -13.79 0.20
C ARG A 182 -22.55 -13.35 -0.92
N LYS A 183 -23.83 -13.75 -0.87
CA LYS A 183 -24.83 -13.39 -1.89
C LYS A 183 -25.01 -11.87 -1.99
N GLY A 184 -25.03 -11.17 -0.86
CA GLY A 184 -25.14 -9.71 -0.81
C GLY A 184 -23.97 -9.04 -1.54
N ILE A 185 -22.74 -9.39 -1.19
CA ILE A 185 -21.54 -8.81 -1.84
C ILE A 185 -21.45 -9.21 -3.32
N SER A 186 -21.71 -10.47 -3.67
CA SER A 186 -21.71 -10.92 -5.07
C SER A 186 -22.77 -10.22 -5.93
N SER A 187 -23.85 -9.72 -5.32
CA SER A 187 -24.88 -8.97 -6.05
C SER A 187 -24.48 -7.54 -6.41
N LEU A 188 -23.45 -7.00 -5.74
CA LEU A 188 -23.01 -5.61 -5.91
C LEU A 188 -22.03 -5.43 -7.08
N GLY A 189 -21.46 -6.52 -7.62
CA GLY A 189 -20.52 -6.44 -8.74
C GLY A 189 -19.93 -7.79 -9.14
N PRO A 190 -19.20 -7.84 -10.27
CA PRO A 190 -18.64 -9.07 -10.82
C PRO A 190 -17.33 -9.49 -10.11
N TRP A 191 -17.31 -9.45 -8.78
CA TRP A 191 -16.14 -9.82 -7.99
C TRP A 191 -16.12 -11.31 -7.68
N ILE A 192 -14.92 -11.87 -7.58
CA ILE A 192 -14.73 -13.20 -7.02
C ILE A 192 -14.85 -13.05 -5.50
N VAL A 193 -15.92 -13.61 -4.92
CA VAL A 193 -16.16 -13.56 -3.46
C VAL A 193 -15.85 -14.92 -2.85
N ASN A 194 -14.75 -14.99 -2.11
CA ASN A 194 -14.28 -16.19 -1.44
C ASN A 194 -14.60 -16.14 0.06
N ARG A 195 -14.72 -17.31 0.67
CA ARG A 195 -14.80 -17.47 2.13
C ARG A 195 -13.73 -18.46 2.56
N TYR A 196 -13.01 -18.13 3.62
CA TYR A 196 -12.06 -19.05 4.24
C TYR A 196 -12.49 -19.36 5.67
N ASP A 197 -12.38 -20.63 6.04
CA ASP A 197 -12.47 -21.06 7.43
C ASP A 197 -11.04 -21.23 7.95
N CYS A 198 -10.55 -20.21 8.64
CA CYS A 198 -9.24 -20.21 9.27
C CYS A 198 -9.25 -20.90 10.66
N GLY A 199 -10.21 -21.80 10.92
CA GLY A 199 -10.36 -22.50 12.19
C GLY A 199 -10.86 -21.59 13.32
N TYR A 200 -11.71 -20.61 12.97
CA TYR A 200 -12.31 -19.71 13.96
C TYR A 200 -13.40 -20.46 14.72
N ILE A 201 -13.07 -20.98 15.90
CA ILE A 201 -14.04 -21.58 16.85
C ILE A 201 -14.74 -20.47 17.64
#